data_AF-A0A2E5NFR1-F1
#
_entry.id   AF-A0A2E5NFR1-F1
#
_cell.length_a   1.000
_cell.length_b   1.000
_cell.length_c   1.000
_cell.angle_alpha   90.00
_cell.angle_beta   90.00
_cell.angle_gamma   90.00
#
_symmetry.space_group_name_H-M   'P 1'
#
loop_
_entity.id
_entity.type
_entity.pdbx_description
1 polymer ?
#
loop_
_entity_poly.entity_id
_entity_poly.type
_entity_poly.pdbx_seq_one_letter_code
_entity_poly.pdbx_strand_id
1 'polypeptide(L)'
;MAEIPDPLRHSIQTLYRDFLESKDLKPRLGQKQMIAEVAHIVARIGDTDAPPIGFIEAGTGTGKTLAYLVGALPHAMEREMPLVISTATVSLQSQLIDKDIPELTESTGLMLSSALAKGRRRYLCPIRLEASLETIAEGGVIYPDELTLVLDSDDRDVVSDLSKAWAQGEWGGDMDRIPQPVSDSVKTAITTDHRRCQGRSCRHFKVCPYFNERDSWMDADILVINHDLLMS
;
A
#
# COMPACT_ATOMS: atom_id res chain seq x y z
N MET A 1 32.46 -1.50 8.78
CA MET A 1 31.16 -1.02 8.24
C MET A 1 31.28 -1.05 6.73
N ALA A 2 30.29 -1.59 6.01
CA ALA A 2 30.31 -1.52 4.55
C ALA A 2 30.37 -0.06 4.11
N GLU A 3 31.36 0.26 3.27
CA GLU A 3 31.59 1.61 2.79
C GLU A 3 30.61 1.92 1.67
N ILE A 4 29.87 3.03 1.79
CA ILE A 4 28.94 3.48 0.75
C ILE A 4 29.79 4.07 -0.38
N PRO A 5 29.68 3.55 -1.63
CA PRO A 5 30.42 4.08 -2.78
C PRO A 5 30.18 5.59 -2.96
N ASP A 6 31.21 6.33 -3.40
CA ASP A 6 31.14 7.79 -3.57
C ASP A 6 29.97 8.26 -4.46
N PRO A 7 29.67 7.62 -5.62
CA PRO A 7 28.53 8.02 -6.44
C PRO A 7 27.20 7.92 -5.70
N LEU A 8 27.02 6.83 -4.94
CA LEU A 8 25.80 6.57 -4.19
C LEU A 8 25.64 7.53 -3.01
N ARG A 9 26.74 7.81 -2.31
CA ARG A 9 26.79 8.82 -1.25
C ARG A 9 26.40 10.19 -1.80
N HIS A 10 26.90 10.54 -2.99
CA HIS A 10 26.54 11.80 -3.65
C HIS A 10 25.05 11.84 -3.99
N SER A 11 24.47 10.76 -4.54
CA SER A 11 23.03 10.66 -4.82
C SER A 11 22.18 10.86 -3.57
N ILE A 12 22.52 10.23 -2.44
CA ILE A 12 21.82 10.41 -1.15
C ILE A 12 21.88 11.87 -0.69
N GLN A 13 23.07 12.49 -0.76
CA GLN A 13 23.27 13.87 -0.32
C GLN A 13 22.53 14.88 -1.19
N THR A 14 22.54 14.68 -2.51
CA THR A 14 21.82 15.52 -3.47
C THR A 14 20.33 15.38 -3.28
N LEU A 15 19.80 14.15 -3.19
CA LEU A 15 18.39 13.92 -2.92
C LEU A 15 17.90 14.64 -1.64
N TYR A 16 18.68 14.56 -0.56
CA TYR A 16 18.34 15.24 0.69
C TYR A 16 18.36 16.76 0.56
N ARG A 17 19.38 17.30 -0.11
CA ARG A 17 19.55 18.74 -0.31
C ARG A 17 18.42 19.31 -1.16
N ASP A 18 18.11 18.67 -2.29
CA ASP A 18 17.07 19.12 -3.22
C ASP A 18 15.69 19.15 -2.53
N PHE A 19 15.40 18.13 -1.72
CA PHE A 19 14.18 18.12 -0.90
C PHE A 19 14.13 19.29 0.10
N LEU A 20 15.21 19.53 0.84
CA LEU A 20 15.27 20.61 1.82
C LEU A 20 15.14 21.99 1.17
N GLU A 21 15.82 22.20 0.04
CA GLU A 21 15.77 23.46 -0.72
C GLU A 21 14.37 23.72 -1.30
N SER A 22 13.73 22.69 -1.87
CA SER A 22 12.36 22.77 -2.40
C SER A 22 11.34 23.18 -1.33
N LYS A 23 11.56 22.77 -0.07
CA LYS A 23 10.62 22.97 1.04
C LYS A 23 11.01 24.10 2.00
N ASP A 24 12.08 24.84 1.71
CA ASP A 24 12.67 25.85 2.62
C ASP A 24 12.90 25.30 4.04
N LEU A 25 13.40 24.07 4.13
CA LEU A 25 13.63 23.36 5.37
C LEU A 25 15.10 23.39 5.79
N LYS A 26 15.32 23.42 7.10
CA LYS A 26 16.65 23.30 7.69
C LYS A 26 16.98 21.85 8.05
N PRO A 27 18.22 21.40 7.80
CA PRO A 27 18.64 20.06 8.16
C PRO A 27 18.61 19.84 9.67
N ARG A 28 18.20 18.65 10.10
CA ARG A 28 18.18 18.23 11.52
C ARG A 28 19.21 17.13 11.77
N LEU A 29 19.95 17.21 12.88
CA LEU A 29 21.01 16.25 13.18
C LEU A 29 20.49 14.81 13.27
N GLY A 30 19.41 14.58 14.02
CA GLY A 30 18.81 13.24 14.16
C GLY A 30 18.32 12.66 12.83
N GLN A 31 17.85 13.51 11.91
CA GLN A 31 17.45 13.09 10.57
C GLN A 31 18.66 12.68 9.74
N LYS A 32 19.73 13.48 9.74
CA LYS A 32 21.00 13.16 9.06
C LYS A 32 21.62 11.86 9.58
N GLN A 33 21.61 11.66 10.89
CA GLN A 33 22.10 10.43 11.51
C GLN A 33 21.27 9.23 11.04
N MET A 34 19.93 9.32 11.07
CA MET A 34 19.07 8.24 10.59
C MET A 34 19.27 7.95 9.10
N ILE A 35 19.43 8.97 8.24
CA ILE A 35 19.73 8.78 6.81
C ILE A 35 21.03 7.97 6.65
N ALA A 36 22.09 8.36 7.37
CA ALA A 36 23.38 7.68 7.30
C ALA A 36 23.29 6.22 7.78
N GLU A 37 22.61 5.98 8.91
CA GLU A 37 22.43 4.64 9.44
C GLU A 37 21.64 3.75 8.48
N VAL A 38 20.52 4.24 7.92
CA VAL A 38 19.73 3.50 6.92
C VAL A 38 20.59 3.17 5.71
N ALA A 39 21.33 4.13 5.16
CA ALA A 39 22.19 3.91 4.00
C ALA A 39 23.28 2.86 4.29
N HIS A 40 23.92 2.90 5.47
CA HIS A 40 24.90 1.89 5.87
C HIS A 40 24.28 0.50 6.08
N ILE A 41 23.05 0.42 6.61
CA ILE A 41 22.34 -0.84 6.75
C ILE A 41 22.08 -1.46 5.38
N VAL A 42 21.53 -0.68 4.44
CA VAL A 42 21.16 -1.13 3.09
C VAL A 42 22.38 -1.41 2.22
N ALA A 43 23.50 -0.71 2.43
CA ALA A 43 24.77 -0.97 1.75
C ALA A 43 25.30 -2.40 1.97
N ARG A 44 24.90 -3.07 3.06
CA ARG A 44 25.29 -4.45 3.39
C ARG A 44 24.46 -5.51 2.66
N ILE A 45 23.50 -5.14 1.81
CA ILE A 45 22.76 -6.14 1.02
C ILE A 45 23.75 -6.89 0.12
N GLY A 46 23.82 -8.21 0.30
CA GLY A 46 24.75 -9.09 -0.38
C GLY A 46 26.04 -9.40 0.40
N ASP A 47 26.26 -8.77 1.56
CA ASP A 47 27.35 -9.08 2.46
C ASP A 47 27.03 -10.35 3.28
N THR A 48 27.90 -11.36 3.18
CA THR A 48 27.73 -12.65 3.88
C THR A 48 28.10 -12.58 5.35
N ASP A 49 29.01 -11.67 5.73
CA ASP A 49 29.56 -11.57 7.08
C ASP A 49 28.79 -10.56 7.95
N ALA A 50 28.06 -9.63 7.32
CA ALA A 50 27.28 -8.62 8.01
C ALA A 50 25.87 -8.49 7.41
N PRO A 51 24.85 -9.15 8.00
CA PRO A 51 23.48 -9.07 7.46
C PRO A 51 22.97 -7.61 7.48
N PRO A 52 22.20 -7.18 6.47
CA PRO A 52 21.67 -5.82 6.31
C PRO A 52 20.48 -5.55 7.23
N ILE A 53 20.61 -5.89 8.51
CA ILE A 53 19.59 -5.69 9.54
C ILE A 53 20.09 -4.61 10.51
N GLY A 54 19.23 -3.66 10.83
CA GLY A 54 19.50 -2.64 11.83
C GLY A 54 18.23 -2.14 12.50
N PHE A 55 18.40 -1.61 13.71
CA PHE A 55 17.32 -1.07 14.52
C PHE A 55 17.66 0.38 14.83
N ILE A 56 16.75 1.29 14.48
CA ILE A 56 16.94 2.72 14.70
C ILE A 56 15.74 3.22 15.52
N GLU A 57 16.02 3.68 16.73
CA GLU A 57 15.04 4.40 17.53
C GLU A 57 15.09 5.89 17.16
N ALA A 58 13.94 6.43 16.75
CA ALA A 58 13.84 7.84 16.41
C ALA A 58 12.58 8.48 17.02
N GLY A 59 12.78 9.57 17.75
CA GLY A 59 11.72 10.36 18.38
C GLY A 59 10.66 10.88 17.40
N THR A 60 9.50 11.27 17.92
CA THR A 60 8.47 11.97 17.14
C THR A 60 9.03 13.30 16.60
N GLY A 61 8.63 13.69 15.39
CA GLY A 61 9.11 14.93 14.77
C GLY A 61 10.54 14.89 14.18
N THR A 62 11.29 13.79 14.30
CA THR A 62 12.63 13.65 13.68
C THR A 62 12.60 13.66 12.15
N GLY A 63 11.43 13.49 11.53
CA GLY A 63 11.30 13.34 10.08
C GLY A 63 11.73 11.96 9.61
N LYS A 64 11.29 10.93 10.34
CA LYS A 64 11.63 9.50 10.14
C LYS A 64 11.33 9.02 8.72
N THR A 65 10.17 9.38 8.19
CA THR A 65 9.74 8.99 6.84
C THR A 65 10.74 9.43 5.79
N LEU A 66 11.03 10.74 5.76
CA LEU A 66 12.03 11.26 4.84
C LEU A 66 13.41 10.60 5.05
N ALA A 67 13.79 10.35 6.30
CA ALA A 67 15.11 9.80 6.59
C ALA A 67 15.33 8.40 5.99
N TYR A 68 14.36 7.48 6.16
CA TYR A 68 14.51 6.15 5.57
C TYR A 68 14.30 6.15 4.05
N LEU A 69 13.44 7.04 3.51
CA LEU A 69 13.25 7.16 2.06
C LEU A 69 14.56 7.62 1.42
N VAL A 70 15.12 8.73 1.89
CA VAL A 70 16.39 9.29 1.36
C VAL A 70 17.56 8.35 1.57
N GLY A 71 17.59 7.61 2.69
CA GLY A 71 18.66 6.65 2.98
C GLY A 71 18.58 5.36 2.16
N ALA A 72 17.39 4.89 1.79
CA ALA A 72 17.22 3.60 1.11
C ALA A 72 16.95 3.71 -0.39
N LEU A 73 16.26 4.76 -0.85
CA LEU A 73 15.77 4.88 -2.22
C LEU A 73 16.91 4.92 -3.27
N PRO A 74 18.02 5.67 -3.07
CA PRO A 74 19.14 5.62 -4.01
C PRO A 74 19.75 4.23 -4.16
N HIS A 75 19.79 3.44 -3.08
CA HIS A 75 20.26 2.05 -3.12
C HIS A 75 19.30 1.15 -3.91
N ALA A 76 18.00 1.35 -3.73
CA ALA A 76 16.95 0.61 -4.43
C ALA A 76 17.03 0.87 -5.95
N MET A 77 17.16 2.14 -6.33
CA MET A 77 17.33 2.56 -7.73
C MET A 77 18.61 2.00 -8.36
N GLU A 78 19.76 2.07 -7.67
CA GLU A 78 21.03 1.53 -8.16
C GLU A 78 20.98 0.01 -8.39
N ARG A 79 20.19 -0.70 -7.58
CA ARG A 79 20.05 -2.17 -7.64
C ARG A 79 18.91 -2.64 -8.53
N GLU A 80 18.12 -1.72 -9.09
CA GLU A 80 16.90 -2.03 -9.82
C GLU A 80 15.95 -2.94 -9.01
N MET A 81 15.83 -2.65 -7.70
CA MET A 81 14.96 -3.39 -6.78
C MET A 81 13.91 -2.46 -6.16
N PRO A 82 12.69 -2.95 -5.89
CA PRO A 82 11.66 -2.14 -5.24
C PRO A 82 12.00 -1.89 -3.77
N LEU A 83 11.70 -0.69 -3.28
CA LEU A 83 11.73 -0.34 -1.87
C LEU A 83 10.40 -0.72 -1.21
N VAL A 84 10.41 -1.75 -0.38
CA VAL A 84 9.22 -2.17 0.38
C VAL A 84 9.18 -1.49 1.75
N ILE A 85 8.10 -0.76 2.04
CA ILE A 85 7.88 -0.08 3.31
C ILE A 85 6.69 -0.73 4.02
N SER A 86 6.96 -1.37 5.15
CA SER A 86 5.92 -1.98 5.98
C SER A 86 5.52 -1.07 7.14
N THR A 87 4.22 -0.84 7.36
CA THR A 87 3.72 0.02 8.45
C THR A 87 2.43 -0.50 9.08
N ALA A 88 2.17 -0.11 10.33
CA ALA A 88 1.16 -0.75 11.17
C ALA A 88 -0.29 -0.42 10.81
N THR A 89 -0.60 0.82 10.43
CA THR A 89 -1.99 1.27 10.27
C THR A 89 -2.28 1.79 8.87
N VAL A 90 -3.56 1.71 8.47
CA VAL A 90 -4.07 2.24 7.20
C VAL A 90 -3.79 3.74 7.09
N SER A 91 -3.98 4.47 8.19
CA SER A 91 -3.71 5.91 8.23
C SER A 91 -2.24 6.23 7.91
N LEU A 92 -1.29 5.44 8.44
CA LEU A 92 0.14 5.61 8.12
C LEU A 92 0.45 5.24 6.66
N GLN A 93 -0.24 4.23 6.10
CA GLN A 93 -0.08 3.87 4.69
C GLN A 93 -0.58 4.98 3.77
N SER A 94 -1.77 5.52 4.04
CA SER A 94 -2.32 6.67 3.32
C SER A 94 -1.41 7.89 3.43
N GLN A 95 -0.86 8.15 4.62
CA GLN A 95 0.10 9.25 4.78
C GLN A 95 1.34 9.05 3.87
N LEU A 96 1.85 7.83 3.75
CA LEU A 96 2.99 7.56 2.87
C LEU A 96 2.63 7.75 1.39
N ILE A 97 1.52 7.17 0.96
CA ILE A 97 1.12 7.10 -0.45
C ILE A 97 0.56 8.42 -0.96
N ASP A 98 -0.29 9.08 -0.17
CA ASP A 98 -1.02 10.27 -0.60
C ASP A 98 -0.26 11.57 -0.27
N LYS A 99 0.83 11.49 0.50
CA LYS A 99 1.60 12.67 0.94
C LYS A 99 3.11 12.48 0.90
N ASP A 100 3.68 11.66 1.79
CA ASP A 100 5.12 11.70 2.05
C ASP A 100 5.97 11.28 0.82
N ILE A 101 5.53 10.27 0.06
CA ILE A 101 6.19 9.82 -1.18
C ILE A 101 5.98 10.84 -2.32
N PRO A 102 4.73 11.25 -2.66
CA PRO A 102 4.51 12.31 -3.65
C PRO A 102 5.31 13.57 -3.37
N GLU A 103 5.36 13.99 -2.11
CA GLU A 103 6.09 15.18 -1.67
C GLU A 103 7.60 15.04 -1.94
N LEU A 104 8.18 13.86 -1.71
CA LEU A 104 9.58 13.59 -2.04
C LEU A 104 9.81 13.64 -3.56
N THR A 105 8.98 12.96 -4.35
CA THR A 105 9.14 12.88 -5.81
C THR A 105 8.97 14.24 -6.48
N GLU A 106 7.96 15.03 -6.08
CA GLU A 106 7.71 16.36 -6.62
C GLU A 106 8.83 17.35 -6.29
N SER A 107 9.37 17.27 -5.06
CA SER A 107 10.45 18.16 -4.63
C SER A 107 11.81 17.86 -5.26
N THR A 108 12.01 16.64 -5.75
CA THR A 108 13.32 16.16 -6.23
C THR A 108 13.34 15.85 -7.72
N GLY A 109 12.18 15.91 -8.39
CA GLY A 109 12.03 15.58 -9.81
C GLY A 109 12.21 14.08 -10.10
N LEU A 110 12.22 13.22 -9.08
CA LEU A 110 12.30 11.78 -9.26
C LEU A 110 11.01 11.25 -9.88
N MET A 111 11.17 10.49 -10.97
CA MET A 111 10.07 9.81 -11.65
C MET A 111 9.97 8.39 -11.09
N LEU A 112 9.23 8.23 -9.99
CA LEU A 112 9.05 6.94 -9.31
C LEU A 112 7.58 6.57 -9.20
N SER A 113 7.28 5.30 -9.41
CA SER A 113 5.97 4.72 -9.14
C SER A 113 5.87 4.27 -7.68
N SER A 114 4.70 4.44 -7.08
CA SER A 114 4.40 3.86 -5.77
C SER A 114 3.06 3.15 -5.78
N ALA A 115 2.97 2.04 -5.06
CA ALA A 115 1.76 1.24 -4.95
C ALA A 115 1.46 0.88 -3.49
N LEU A 116 0.17 0.70 -3.20
CA LEU A 116 -0.31 0.31 -1.88
C LEU A 116 -0.82 -1.14 -1.91
N ALA A 117 -0.09 -2.04 -1.25
CA ALA A 117 -0.49 -3.42 -1.10
C ALA A 117 -1.55 -3.58 -0.01
N LYS A 118 -2.77 -3.97 -0.42
CA LYS A 118 -3.89 -4.25 0.49
C LYS A 118 -4.37 -5.69 0.37
N GLY A 119 -4.92 -6.23 1.47
CA GLY A 119 -5.51 -7.57 1.47
C GLY A 119 -6.81 -7.64 0.66
N ARG A 120 -7.20 -8.85 0.22
CA ARG A 120 -8.42 -9.09 -0.60
C ARG A 120 -9.71 -8.54 0.00
N ARG A 121 -9.83 -8.51 1.35
CA ARG A 121 -10.99 -7.94 2.05
C ARG A 121 -11.12 -6.42 1.90
N ARG A 122 -10.11 -5.75 1.33
CA ARG A 122 -10.12 -4.32 1.03
C ARG A 122 -10.58 -4.03 -0.40
N TYR A 123 -10.97 -5.07 -1.14
CA TYR A 123 -11.51 -4.92 -2.49
C TYR A 123 -12.84 -5.65 -2.64
N LEU A 124 -13.70 -5.06 -3.45
CA LEU A 124 -14.90 -5.68 -3.97
C LEU A 124 -14.55 -7.02 -4.65
N CYS A 125 -15.33 -8.06 -4.33
CA CYS A 125 -15.28 -9.34 -5.02
C CYS A 125 -16.49 -9.45 -5.96
N PRO A 126 -16.30 -9.43 -7.29
CA PRO A 126 -17.40 -9.49 -8.25
C PRO A 126 -18.33 -10.71 -8.05
N ILE A 127 -17.76 -11.87 -7.72
CA ILE A 127 -18.52 -13.11 -7.44
C ILE A 127 -19.46 -12.92 -6.25
N ARG A 128 -18.97 -12.26 -5.19
CA ARG A 128 -19.70 -12.04 -3.95
C ARG A 128 -20.78 -10.98 -4.14
N LEU A 129 -20.49 -9.94 -4.94
CA LEU A 129 -21.46 -8.94 -5.34
C LEU A 129 -22.62 -9.57 -6.13
N GLU A 130 -22.33 -10.36 -7.16
CA GLU A 130 -23.35 -11.08 -7.95
C GLU A 130 -24.24 -11.95 -7.04
N ALA A 131 -23.63 -12.79 -6.21
CA ALA A 131 -24.38 -13.66 -5.29
C ALA A 131 -25.25 -12.87 -4.30
N SER A 132 -24.77 -11.69 -3.85
CA SER A 132 -25.54 -10.81 -2.99
C SER A 132 -26.75 -10.23 -3.71
N LEU A 133 -26.59 -9.78 -4.96
CA LEU A 133 -27.67 -9.23 -5.78
C LEU A 133 -28.73 -10.28 -6.16
N GLU A 134 -28.30 -11.49 -6.52
CA GLU A 134 -29.19 -12.63 -6.79
C GLU A 134 -30.06 -12.93 -5.56
N THR A 135 -29.45 -12.99 -4.39
CA THR A 135 -30.17 -13.21 -3.13
C THR A 135 -31.18 -12.11 -2.83
N ILE A 136 -30.81 -10.84 -3.08
CA ILE A 136 -31.70 -9.68 -2.89
C ILE A 136 -32.92 -9.78 -3.80
N ALA A 137 -32.73 -10.15 -5.07
CA ALA A 137 -33.81 -10.29 -6.04
C ALA A 137 -34.79 -11.42 -5.68
N GLU A 138 -34.30 -12.51 -5.11
CA GLU A 138 -35.11 -13.66 -4.69
C GLU A 138 -35.79 -13.46 -3.32
N GLY A 139 -35.52 -12.33 -2.64
CA GLY A 139 -36.00 -12.09 -1.27
C GLY A 139 -35.39 -13.04 -0.23
N GLY A 140 -34.31 -13.75 -0.60
CA GLY A 140 -33.67 -14.77 0.21
C GLY A 140 -32.76 -14.22 1.31
N VAL A 141 -32.30 -15.12 2.17
CA VAL A 141 -31.22 -14.85 3.13
C VAL A 141 -29.89 -15.14 2.43
N ILE A 142 -28.87 -14.28 2.58
CA ILE A 142 -27.55 -14.59 2.01
C ILE A 142 -26.99 -15.76 2.81
N TYR A 143 -26.72 -16.86 2.11
CA TYR A 143 -26.03 -18.02 2.66
C TYR A 143 -24.55 -17.97 2.22
N PRO A 144 -23.65 -17.24 2.91
CA PRO A 144 -22.27 -17.66 2.96
C PRO A 144 -22.21 -18.88 3.89
N ASP A 145 -21.48 -19.91 3.48
CA ASP A 145 -21.06 -20.99 4.36
C ASP A 145 -20.59 -20.41 5.71
N GLU A 146 -21.39 -20.73 6.73
CA GLU A 146 -21.25 -20.52 8.18
C GLU A 146 -21.66 -19.20 8.87
N LEU A 147 -22.30 -18.22 8.23
CA LEU A 147 -23.01 -17.17 9.00
C LEU A 147 -24.13 -16.60 8.14
N THR A 148 -25.40 -16.76 8.54
CA THR A 148 -26.54 -16.11 7.89
C THR A 148 -26.37 -14.60 8.00
N LEU A 149 -25.74 -14.00 6.99
CA LEU A 149 -25.69 -12.55 6.81
C LEU A 149 -27.07 -12.13 6.32
N VAL A 150 -27.88 -11.64 7.24
CA VAL A 150 -29.15 -11.00 6.91
C VAL A 150 -28.84 -9.54 6.63
N LEU A 151 -28.93 -9.14 5.35
CA LEU A 151 -28.97 -7.73 4.98
C LEU A 151 -30.38 -7.21 5.20
N ASP A 152 -30.52 -6.15 5.98
CA ASP A 152 -31.77 -5.40 6.13
C ASP A 152 -32.09 -4.61 4.84
N SER A 153 -33.22 -3.90 4.79
CA SER A 153 -33.61 -3.14 3.59
C SER A 153 -32.54 -2.15 3.15
N ASP A 154 -31.92 -1.47 4.11
CA ASP A 154 -30.99 -0.36 3.86
C ASP A 154 -29.66 -0.91 3.32
N ASP A 155 -29.16 -2.01 3.90
CA ASP A 155 -27.99 -2.72 3.41
C ASP A 155 -28.18 -3.25 1.98
N ARG A 156 -29.39 -3.69 1.61
CA ARG A 156 -29.69 -4.17 0.24
C ARG A 156 -29.64 -3.04 -0.77
N ASP A 157 -30.20 -1.88 -0.43
CA ASP A 157 -30.15 -0.69 -1.27
C ASP A 157 -28.69 -0.24 -1.47
N VAL A 158 -27.90 -0.25 -0.39
CA VAL A 158 -26.46 0.02 -0.44
C VAL A 158 -25.72 -0.93 -1.38
N VAL A 159 -25.97 -2.24 -1.32
CA VAL A 159 -25.33 -3.21 -2.23
C VAL A 159 -25.71 -2.94 -3.69
N SER A 160 -26.98 -2.65 -3.95
CA SER A 160 -27.47 -2.29 -5.29
C SER A 160 -26.78 -1.03 -5.82
N ASP A 161 -26.63 0.00 -4.99
CA ASP A 161 -26.02 1.27 -5.42
C ASP A 161 -24.51 1.13 -5.65
N LEU A 162 -23.81 0.37 -4.81
CA LEU A 162 -22.40 0.03 -5.06
C LEU A 162 -22.21 -0.76 -6.35
N SER A 163 -23.14 -1.66 -6.66
CA SER A 163 -23.12 -2.39 -7.94
C SER A 163 -23.24 -1.45 -9.13
N LYS A 164 -24.12 -0.45 -9.06
CA LYS A 164 -24.29 0.55 -10.12
C LYS A 164 -23.03 1.41 -10.25
N ALA A 165 -22.50 1.92 -9.13
CA ALA A 165 -21.29 2.73 -9.11
C ALA A 165 -20.08 1.99 -9.69
N TRP A 166 -19.92 0.71 -9.38
CA TRP A 166 -18.86 -0.12 -9.97
C TRP A 166 -19.07 -0.35 -11.47
N ALA A 167 -20.29 -0.70 -11.89
CA ALA A 167 -20.61 -0.93 -13.30
C ALA A 167 -20.46 0.34 -14.17
N GLN A 168 -20.70 1.51 -13.59
CA GLN A 168 -20.54 2.82 -14.24
C GLN A 168 -19.10 3.34 -14.21
N GLY A 169 -18.18 2.68 -13.48
CA GLY A 169 -16.79 3.11 -13.32
C GLY A 169 -16.60 4.28 -12.34
N GLU A 170 -17.63 4.64 -11.58
CA GLU A 170 -17.57 5.71 -10.56
C GLU A 170 -16.81 5.24 -9.31
N TRP A 171 -16.76 3.93 -9.08
CA TRP A 171 -16.01 3.33 -7.98
C TRP A 171 -15.16 2.16 -8.50
N GLY A 172 -13.85 2.20 -8.23
CA GLY A 172 -12.91 1.16 -8.67
C GLY A 172 -12.95 -0.15 -7.87
N GLY A 173 -13.81 -0.25 -6.85
CA GLY A 173 -13.91 -1.43 -5.99
C GLY A 173 -12.94 -1.46 -4.80
N ASP A 174 -12.20 -0.37 -4.53
CA ASP A 174 -11.40 -0.22 -3.31
C ASP A 174 -12.31 0.20 -2.14
N MET A 175 -12.37 -0.62 -1.09
CA MET A 175 -13.24 -0.41 0.07
C MET A 175 -12.83 0.82 0.89
N ASP A 176 -11.60 1.31 0.76
CA ASP A 176 -11.14 2.54 1.42
C ASP A 176 -11.56 3.81 0.68
N ARG A 177 -11.97 3.67 -0.59
CA ARG A 177 -12.46 4.76 -1.46
C ARG A 177 -13.93 4.57 -1.82
N ILE A 178 -14.68 3.95 -0.91
CA ILE A 178 -16.10 3.66 -1.10
C ILE A 178 -16.91 4.97 -1.15
N PRO A 179 -17.86 5.14 -2.09
CA PRO A 179 -18.55 6.42 -2.30
C PRO A 179 -19.53 6.78 -1.19
N GLN A 180 -19.90 5.80 -0.35
CA GLN A 180 -20.88 5.98 0.71
C GLN A 180 -20.53 5.14 1.95
N PRO A 181 -21.01 5.53 3.15
CA PRO A 181 -20.85 4.70 4.34
C PRO A 181 -21.50 3.33 4.16
N VAL A 182 -20.84 2.28 4.66
CA VAL A 182 -21.36 0.91 4.60
C VAL A 182 -21.18 0.18 5.91
N SER A 183 -22.14 -0.70 6.22
CA SER A 183 -22.09 -1.60 7.36
C SER A 183 -21.03 -2.69 7.16
N ASP A 184 -20.58 -3.31 8.25
CA ASP A 184 -19.69 -4.46 8.17
C ASP A 184 -20.38 -5.70 7.57
N SER A 185 -21.72 -5.78 7.66
CA SER A 185 -22.54 -6.80 6.98
C SER A 185 -22.39 -6.69 5.47
N VAL A 186 -22.53 -5.48 4.91
CA VAL A 186 -22.33 -5.21 3.48
C VAL A 186 -20.89 -5.54 3.07
N LYS A 187 -19.87 -5.07 3.82
CA LYS A 187 -18.47 -5.38 3.49
C LYS A 187 -18.24 -6.89 3.46
N THR A 188 -18.78 -7.62 4.44
CA THR A 188 -18.63 -9.07 4.50
C THR A 188 -19.36 -9.73 3.34
N ALA A 189 -20.55 -9.22 2.96
CA ALA A 189 -21.35 -9.73 1.85
C ALA A 189 -20.63 -9.59 0.50
N ILE A 190 -19.96 -8.46 0.23
CA ILE A 190 -19.41 -8.14 -1.11
C ILE A 190 -17.90 -8.35 -1.26
N THR A 191 -17.18 -8.70 -0.19
CA THR A 191 -15.73 -8.97 -0.23
C THR A 191 -15.41 -10.44 0.01
N THR A 192 -14.14 -10.82 -0.16
CA THR A 192 -13.65 -12.17 0.09
C THR A 192 -12.26 -12.16 0.72
N ASP A 193 -11.83 -13.28 1.27
CA ASP A 193 -10.47 -13.48 1.76
C ASP A 193 -9.63 -14.40 0.87
N HIS A 194 -8.38 -14.61 1.25
CA HIS A 194 -7.44 -15.44 0.49
C HIS A 194 -7.82 -16.92 0.47
N ARG A 195 -8.59 -17.41 1.45
CA ARG A 195 -8.96 -18.83 1.54
C ARG A 195 -10.11 -19.17 0.61
N ARG A 196 -11.05 -18.25 0.44
CA ARG A 196 -12.24 -18.40 -0.41
C ARG A 196 -12.01 -17.92 -1.85
N CYS A 197 -10.96 -17.14 -2.10
CA CYS A 197 -10.64 -16.64 -3.44
C CYS A 197 -10.11 -17.76 -4.34
N GLN A 198 -10.73 -17.92 -5.52
CA GLN A 198 -10.30 -18.88 -6.53
C GLN A 198 -9.02 -18.44 -7.29
N GLY A 199 -8.54 -17.23 -7.05
CA GLY A 199 -7.34 -16.70 -7.70
C GLY A 199 -7.48 -16.65 -9.22
N ARG A 200 -6.48 -17.18 -9.94
CA ARG A 200 -6.41 -17.12 -11.41
C ARG A 200 -7.49 -17.94 -12.12
N SER A 201 -8.12 -18.92 -11.45
CA SER A 201 -9.24 -19.69 -12.03
C SER A 201 -10.60 -19.02 -11.87
N CYS A 202 -10.67 -17.87 -11.18
CA CYS A 202 -11.91 -17.11 -11.01
C CYS A 202 -12.45 -16.63 -12.36
N ARG A 203 -13.75 -16.83 -12.62
CA ARG A 203 -14.42 -16.33 -13.84
C ARG A 203 -14.32 -14.81 -14.04
N HIS A 204 -14.17 -14.06 -12.95
CA HIS A 204 -14.04 -12.59 -12.95
C HIS A 204 -12.61 -12.09 -12.79
N PHE A 205 -11.60 -12.95 -12.97
CA PHE A 205 -10.19 -12.58 -12.77
C PHE A 205 -9.79 -11.29 -13.50
N LYS A 206 -10.18 -11.14 -14.78
CA LYS A 206 -9.80 -9.99 -15.63
C LYS A 206 -10.41 -8.65 -15.23
N VAL A 207 -11.49 -8.65 -14.46
CA VAL A 207 -12.20 -7.44 -14.01
C VAL A 207 -12.11 -7.28 -12.50
N CYS A 208 -11.32 -8.12 -11.82
CA CYS A 208 -11.25 -8.15 -10.37
C CYS A 208 -10.42 -6.96 -9.86
N PRO A 209 -11.00 -6.06 -9.04
CA PRO A 209 -10.28 -4.90 -8.52
C PRO A 209 -8.99 -5.26 -7.79
N TYR A 210 -9.02 -6.32 -6.99
CA TYR A 210 -7.83 -6.81 -6.29
C TYR A 210 -6.69 -7.20 -7.23
N PHE A 211 -6.97 -7.93 -8.31
CA PHE A 211 -5.92 -8.39 -9.22
C PHE A 211 -5.42 -7.27 -10.12
N ASN A 212 -6.32 -6.38 -10.55
CA ASN A 212 -5.93 -5.18 -11.29
C ASN A 212 -4.96 -4.31 -10.46
N GLU A 213 -5.23 -4.13 -9.17
CA GLU A 213 -4.32 -3.41 -8.28
C GLU A 213 -3.06 -4.22 -7.96
N ARG A 214 -3.18 -5.54 -7.80
CA ARG A 214 -2.01 -6.40 -7.51
C ARG A 214 -0.99 -6.39 -8.63
N ASP A 215 -1.42 -6.22 -9.88
CA ASP A 215 -0.50 -6.09 -11.01
C ASP A 215 0.36 -4.80 -10.88
N SER A 216 -0.20 -3.71 -10.33
CA SER A 216 0.56 -2.47 -10.06
C SER A 216 1.70 -2.67 -9.05
N TRP A 217 1.60 -3.66 -8.15
CA TRP A 217 2.60 -3.91 -7.13
C TRP A 217 3.91 -4.45 -7.72
N MET A 218 3.84 -5.14 -8.85
CA MET A 218 5.00 -5.75 -9.50
C MET A 218 5.90 -4.72 -10.19
N ASP A 219 5.30 -3.62 -10.64
CA ASP A 219 5.97 -2.56 -11.41
C ASP A 219 6.25 -1.31 -10.54
N ALA A 220 6.01 -1.39 -9.23
CA ALA A 220 6.17 -0.28 -8.31
C ALA A 220 7.63 -0.13 -7.83
N ASP A 221 8.21 1.07 -7.95
CA ASP A 221 9.52 1.37 -7.36
C ASP A 221 9.45 1.39 -5.83
N ILE A 222 8.31 1.83 -5.27
CA ILE A 222 8.05 1.86 -3.83
C ILE A 222 6.73 1.12 -3.54
N LEU A 223 6.81 0.03 -2.78
CA LEU A 223 5.64 -0.73 -2.34
C LEU A 223 5.37 -0.48 -0.86
N VAL A 224 4.24 0.14 -0.55
CA VAL A 224 3.77 0.31 0.83
C VAL A 224 2.86 -0.86 1.19
N ILE A 225 3.10 -1.52 2.32
CA ILE A 225 2.37 -2.72 2.76
C ILE A 225 2.13 -2.68 4.27
N ASN A 226 1.13 -3.39 4.79
CA ASN A 226 1.00 -3.59 6.23
C ASN A 226 1.84 -4.79 6.72
N HIS A 227 2.11 -4.85 8.03
CA HIS A 227 2.87 -5.96 8.60
C HIS A 227 2.16 -7.32 8.37
N ASP A 228 0.84 -7.36 8.53
CA ASP A 228 0.08 -8.62 8.41
C ASP A 228 0.14 -9.21 7.00
N LEU A 229 0.02 -8.37 5.95
CA LEU A 229 0.09 -8.83 4.56
C LEU A 229 1.52 -9.16 4.13
N LEU A 230 2.52 -8.48 4.71
CA LEU A 230 3.93 -8.82 4.45
C LEU A 230 4.30 -10.20 5.00
N MET A 231 3.68 -10.60 6.12
CA MET A 231 3.94 -11.88 6.79
C MET A 231 2.94 -12.99 6.43
N SER A 232 2.01 -12.73 5.50
CA SER A 232 0.93 -13.67 5.12
C SER A 232 1.31 -14.66 4.03
#